data_AF-Q1N3Q7-F1
#
_entry.id   AF-Q1N3Q7-F1
#
_cell.length_a   1.000
_cell.length_b   1.000
_cell.length_c   1.000
_cell.angle_alpha   90.00
_cell.angle_beta   90.00
_cell.angle_gamma   90.00
#
_symmetry.space_group_name_H-M   'P 1'
#
loop_
_entity.id
_entity.type
_entity.pdbx_description
1 polymer ?
#
loop_
_entity_poly.entity_id
_entity_poly.type
_entity_poly.pdbx_seq_one_letter_code
_entity_poly.pdbx_strand_id
1 'polypeptide(L)'
;MPILMKKVSYVFALLLFSLSHSLSYAELLDNAVNTEERWVDAVDLKSGALMGLVHVSAENHVGQHRFKAGLGYTPKLDDQKEMGLASIGYAYEGSTRIELPWQGYTLKPWTVGVGILHGNHDDLFTRLPDQYPDGYYKPTSIRILFNYQMTLETKTPWEVYVDLTVLDVGFINYIRQTEFYVDNYEFLGLSGITNLGFGARYRF
;
A
#
# COMPACT_ATOMS: atom_id res chain seq x y z
N MET A 1 -18.28 -6.83 -17.74
CA MET A 1 -17.26 -7.87 -17.44
C MET A 1 -16.05 -7.88 -18.40
N PRO A 2 -16.18 -7.81 -19.75
CA PRO A 2 -15.01 -7.89 -20.66
C PRO A 2 -14.11 -6.64 -20.65
N ILE A 3 -14.65 -5.48 -20.28
CA ILE A 3 -13.90 -4.22 -20.19
C ILE A 3 -12.93 -4.26 -19.00
N LEU A 4 -13.39 -4.72 -17.82
CA LEU A 4 -12.60 -4.81 -16.60
C LEU A 4 -11.36 -5.71 -16.77
N MET A 5 -11.51 -6.88 -17.41
CA MET A 5 -10.37 -7.77 -17.70
C MET A 5 -9.37 -7.16 -18.68
N LYS A 6 -9.84 -6.39 -19.68
CA LYS A 6 -8.93 -5.65 -20.58
C LYS A 6 -8.16 -4.56 -19.83
N LYS A 7 -8.81 -3.81 -18.93
CA LYS A 7 -8.18 -2.73 -18.15
C LYS A 7 -7.09 -3.27 -17.20
N VAL A 8 -7.38 -4.36 -16.48
CA VAL A 8 -6.42 -5.00 -15.55
C VAL A 8 -5.23 -5.63 -16.29
N SER A 9 -5.46 -6.25 -17.46
CA SER A 9 -4.39 -6.90 -18.24
C SER A 9 -3.37 -5.90 -18.80
N TYR A 10 -3.80 -4.66 -19.12
CA TYR A 10 -2.92 -3.64 -19.70
C TYR A 10 -2.02 -2.97 -18.67
N VAL A 11 -2.52 -2.74 -17.44
CA VAL A 11 -1.70 -2.25 -16.31
C VAL A 11 -0.62 -3.27 -15.94
N PHE A 12 -0.99 -4.56 -15.92
CA PHE A 12 -0.05 -5.64 -15.70
C PHE A 12 1.01 -5.71 -16.82
N ALA A 13 0.59 -5.50 -18.08
CA ALA A 13 1.51 -5.44 -19.22
C ALA A 13 2.46 -4.24 -19.17
N LEU A 14 1.99 -3.05 -18.76
CA LEU A 14 2.83 -1.85 -18.63
C LEU A 14 3.86 -1.98 -17.50
N LEU A 15 3.49 -2.59 -16.37
CA LEU A 15 4.42 -2.90 -15.27
C LEU A 15 5.48 -3.93 -15.70
N LEU A 16 5.07 -4.99 -16.40
CA LEU A 16 6.00 -5.97 -16.96
C LEU A 16 6.91 -5.35 -18.05
N PHE A 17 6.40 -4.39 -18.81
CA PHE A 17 7.16 -3.69 -19.83
C PHE A 17 8.17 -2.69 -19.23
N SER A 18 7.79 -1.94 -18.17
CA SER A 18 8.72 -1.06 -17.46
C SER A 18 9.78 -1.82 -16.67
N LEU A 19 9.48 -3.04 -16.22
CA LEU A 19 10.46 -3.94 -15.61
C LEU A 19 11.48 -4.51 -16.62
N SER A 20 11.19 -4.44 -17.93
CA SER A 20 12.04 -4.99 -18.99
C SER A 20 12.72 -3.94 -19.88
N HIS A 21 12.32 -2.67 -19.83
CA HIS A 21 12.84 -1.60 -20.68
C HIS A 21 13.07 -0.30 -19.90
N SER A 22 14.09 0.48 -20.29
CA SER A 22 14.46 1.78 -19.72
C SER A 22 13.53 2.92 -20.17
N LEU A 23 12.22 2.70 -20.18
CA LEU A 23 11.26 3.79 -20.40
C LEU A 23 11.21 4.68 -19.15
N SER A 24 11.23 5.99 -19.36
CA SER A 24 11.11 6.91 -18.23
C SER A 24 9.68 6.87 -17.68
N TYR A 25 9.56 6.84 -16.35
CA TYR A 25 8.26 6.85 -15.67
C TYR A 25 7.39 8.06 -16.05
N ALA A 26 8.03 9.17 -16.44
CA ALA A 26 7.38 10.38 -16.92
C ALA A 26 6.63 10.15 -18.25
N GLU A 27 7.21 9.42 -19.20
CA GLU A 27 6.56 9.09 -20.48
C GLU A 27 5.41 8.09 -20.31
N LEU A 28 5.50 7.17 -19.35
CA LEU A 28 4.41 6.25 -19.02
C LEU A 28 3.21 6.98 -18.40
N LEU A 29 3.47 7.93 -17.50
CA LEU A 29 2.44 8.76 -16.90
C LEU A 29 1.80 9.71 -17.93
N ASP A 30 2.59 10.34 -18.80
CA ASP A 30 2.09 11.27 -19.82
C ASP A 30 1.18 10.56 -20.83
N ASN A 31 1.54 9.34 -21.26
CA ASN A 31 0.70 8.53 -22.14
C ASN A 31 -0.56 7.98 -21.44
N ALA A 32 -0.49 7.66 -20.13
CA ALA A 32 -1.65 7.20 -19.37
C ALA A 32 -2.67 8.31 -19.06
N VAL A 33 -2.22 9.56 -19.06
CA VAL A 33 -3.04 10.75 -18.76
C VAL A 33 -3.68 11.36 -20.03
N ASN A 34 -3.02 11.27 -21.20
CA ASN A 34 -3.46 11.95 -22.43
C ASN A 34 -4.30 11.09 -23.41
N THR A 35 -4.88 9.97 -22.98
CA THR A 35 -5.81 9.19 -23.81
C THR A 35 -7.26 9.51 -23.45
N GLU A 36 -8.19 9.51 -24.44
CA GLU A 36 -9.62 9.82 -24.24
C GLU A 36 -10.32 8.92 -23.20
N GLU A 37 -9.76 7.75 -22.88
CA GLU A 37 -10.09 6.98 -21.68
C GLU A 37 -9.03 7.25 -20.61
N ARG A 38 -9.37 8.00 -19.56
CA ARG A 38 -8.46 8.21 -18.42
C ARG A 38 -8.33 6.89 -17.65
N TRP A 39 -7.13 6.30 -17.64
CA TRP A 39 -6.87 5.02 -16.95
C TRP A 39 -6.42 5.20 -15.50
N VAL A 40 -5.93 6.39 -15.17
CA VAL A 40 -5.48 6.77 -13.83
C VAL A 40 -6.42 7.85 -13.31
N ASP A 41 -7.12 7.52 -12.23
CA ASP A 41 -8.06 8.41 -11.54
C ASP A 41 -7.41 9.14 -10.36
N ALA A 42 -6.23 8.68 -9.93
CA ALA A 42 -5.46 9.36 -8.91
C ALA A 42 -3.98 8.98 -8.90
N VAL A 43 -3.17 9.88 -8.35
CA VAL A 43 -1.80 9.59 -7.91
C VAL A 43 -1.73 9.71 -6.40
N ASP A 44 -1.07 8.75 -5.76
CA ASP A 44 -0.99 8.60 -4.32
C ASP A 44 0.46 8.60 -3.87
N LEU A 45 0.76 9.39 -2.85
CA LEU A 45 2.04 9.45 -2.15
C LEU A 45 1.83 9.02 -0.69
N LYS A 46 2.55 7.99 -0.25
CA LYS A 46 2.44 7.40 1.08
C LYS A 46 3.81 7.29 1.75
N SER A 47 3.83 7.42 3.06
CA SER A 47 4.97 7.11 3.93
C SER A 47 4.55 6.17 5.05
N GLY A 48 5.41 5.22 5.40
CA GLY A 48 5.15 4.25 6.46
C GLY A 48 4.14 3.16 6.04
N ALA A 49 3.46 2.58 7.03
CA ALA A 49 2.52 1.48 6.86
C ALA A 49 3.07 0.35 5.96
N LEU A 50 4.32 -0.05 6.24
CA LEU A 50 5.05 -1.17 5.61
C LEU A 50 5.31 -0.99 4.10
N MET A 51 5.10 0.20 3.54
CA MET A 51 5.34 0.51 2.12
C MET A 51 6.67 1.25 1.88
N GLY A 52 7.53 1.31 2.90
CA GLY A 52 8.79 2.03 2.89
C GLY A 52 8.71 3.47 3.41
N LEU A 53 9.82 4.20 3.32
CA LEU A 53 9.87 5.61 3.72
C LEU A 53 9.02 6.47 2.79
N VAL A 54 9.11 6.21 1.49
CA VAL A 54 8.32 6.88 0.46
C VAL A 54 7.78 5.84 -0.50
N HIS A 55 6.51 5.98 -0.88
CA HIS A 55 5.84 5.12 -1.84
C HIS A 55 4.93 5.95 -2.73
N VAL A 56 5.07 5.80 -4.04
CA VAL A 56 4.24 6.47 -5.05
C VAL A 56 3.45 5.42 -5.80
N SER A 57 2.14 5.64 -5.96
CA SER A 57 1.27 4.74 -6.72
C SER A 57 0.33 5.49 -7.65
N ALA A 58 0.03 4.87 -8.78
CA ALA A 58 -1.08 5.24 -9.64
C ALA A 58 -2.30 4.38 -9.30
N GLU A 59 -3.49 4.97 -9.39
CA GLU A 59 -4.73 4.34 -8.96
C GLU A 59 -5.85 4.49 -9.97
N ASN A 60 -6.65 3.44 -10.11
CA ASN A 60 -7.89 3.41 -10.88
C ASN A 60 -9.08 3.06 -9.96
N HIS A 61 -10.25 3.62 -10.28
CA HIS A 61 -11.50 3.47 -9.56
C HIS A 61 -12.61 2.88 -10.43
N VAL A 62 -13.31 1.89 -9.88
CA VAL A 62 -14.56 1.38 -10.44
C VAL A 62 -15.60 1.34 -9.33
N GLY A 63 -16.38 2.42 -9.23
CA GLY A 63 -17.29 2.62 -8.11
C GLY A 63 -16.53 2.72 -6.78
N GLN A 64 -16.76 1.76 -5.88
CA GLN A 64 -16.09 1.69 -4.58
C GLN A 64 -14.79 0.86 -4.61
N HIS A 65 -14.47 0.23 -5.74
CA HIS A 65 -13.28 -0.59 -5.91
C HIS A 65 -12.12 0.26 -6.41
N ARG A 66 -10.98 0.15 -5.72
CA ARG A 66 -9.76 0.89 -5.97
C ARG A 66 -8.66 -0.09 -6.31
N PHE A 67 -7.98 0.11 -7.43
CA PHE A 67 -6.85 -0.69 -7.86
C PHE A 67 -5.62 0.19 -7.94
N LYS A 68 -4.57 -0.18 -7.21
CA LYS A 68 -3.34 0.60 -7.12
C LYS A 68 -2.14 -0.23 -7.54
N ALA A 69 -1.19 0.41 -8.19
CA ALA A 69 0.14 -0.14 -8.39
C ALA A 69 1.17 0.95 -8.18
N GLY A 70 2.31 0.61 -7.59
CA GLY A 70 3.30 1.60 -7.24
C GLY A 70 4.66 1.06 -6.88
N LEU A 71 5.54 2.01 -6.59
CA LEU A 71 6.92 1.78 -6.22
C LEU A 71 7.22 2.51 -4.92
N GLY A 72 8.00 1.86 -4.07
CA GLY A 72 8.45 2.41 -2.81
C GLY A 72 9.95 2.28 -2.61
N TYR A 73 10.43 3.02 -1.64
CA TYR A 73 11.84 3.09 -1.32
C TYR A 73 12.05 3.28 0.19
N THR A 74 12.97 2.50 0.73
CA THR A 74 13.48 2.64 2.09
C THR A 74 14.99 2.87 2.00
N PRO A 75 15.50 4.02 2.46
CA PRO A 75 16.93 4.28 2.43
C PRO A 75 17.67 3.35 3.39
N LYS A 76 18.96 3.16 3.12
CA LYS A 76 19.86 2.47 4.04
C LYS A 76 19.89 3.18 5.40
N LEU A 77 19.77 2.41 6.48
CA LEU A 77 20.04 2.83 7.86
C LEU A 77 21.19 1.98 8.42
N ASP A 78 21.73 2.34 9.59
CA ASP A 78 22.92 1.68 10.16
C ASP A 78 22.78 0.15 10.22
N ASP A 79 21.57 -0.34 10.55
CA ASP A 79 21.26 -1.77 10.65
C ASP A 79 20.34 -2.30 9.54
N GLN A 80 20.02 -1.51 8.51
CA GLN A 80 19.10 -1.93 7.44
C GLN A 80 19.64 -1.59 6.04
N LYS A 81 19.62 -2.57 5.15
CA LYS A 81 19.97 -2.34 3.74
C LYS A 81 18.93 -1.45 3.08
N GLU A 82 19.37 -0.73 2.06
CA GLU A 82 18.50 -0.02 1.14
C GLU A 82 17.55 -1.01 0.45
N MET A 83 16.26 -0.68 0.41
CA MET A 83 15.23 -1.57 -0.14
C MET A 83 14.33 -0.81 -1.11
N GLY A 84 14.28 -1.32 -2.34
CA GLY A 84 13.28 -0.93 -3.34
C GLY A 84 12.06 -1.84 -3.23
N LEU A 85 10.87 -1.27 -3.39
CA LEU A 85 9.60 -1.95 -3.24
C LEU A 85 8.76 -1.76 -4.49
N ALA A 86 8.05 -2.81 -4.91
CA ALA A 86 6.97 -2.73 -5.90
C ALA A 86 5.70 -3.26 -5.25
N SER A 87 4.55 -2.63 -5.55
CA SER A 87 3.29 -3.08 -4.98
C SER A 87 2.17 -3.08 -6.00
N ILE A 88 1.25 -4.02 -5.80
CA ILE A 88 -0.08 -4.01 -6.40
C ILE A 88 -1.10 -4.19 -5.28
N GLY A 89 -2.24 -3.53 -5.39
CA GLY A 89 -3.24 -3.57 -4.33
C GLY A 89 -4.64 -3.34 -4.82
N TYR A 90 -5.57 -3.89 -4.04
CA TYR A 90 -6.99 -3.69 -4.17
C TYR A 90 -7.50 -3.10 -2.86
N ALA A 91 -8.38 -2.11 -2.94
CA ALA A 91 -9.11 -1.61 -1.79
C ALA A 91 -10.58 -1.39 -2.12
N TYR A 92 -11.42 -1.49 -1.10
CA TYR A 92 -12.83 -1.19 -1.13
C TYR A 92 -13.10 0.00 -0.22
N GLU A 93 -13.59 1.08 -0.81
CA GLU A 93 -13.97 2.30 -0.10
C GLU A 93 -15.42 2.21 0.35
N GLY A 94 -15.66 2.39 1.64
CA GLY A 94 -17.01 2.39 2.18
C GLY A 94 -17.88 3.51 1.64
N SER A 95 -19.21 3.28 1.62
CA SER A 95 -20.20 4.28 1.21
C SER A 95 -20.40 5.39 2.25
N THR A 96 -19.96 5.17 3.49
CA THR A 96 -20.14 6.15 4.56
C THR A 96 -19.37 7.44 4.24
N ARG A 97 -20.07 8.56 4.35
CA ARG A 97 -19.54 9.91 4.22
C ARG A 97 -20.02 10.72 5.42
N ILE A 98 -19.09 11.34 6.13
CA ILE A 98 -19.40 12.19 7.27
C ILE A 98 -18.94 13.60 6.90
N GLU A 99 -19.90 14.46 6.56
CA GLU A 99 -19.63 15.87 6.32
C GLU A 99 -19.22 16.54 7.63
N LEU A 100 -18.06 17.20 7.63
CA LEU A 100 -17.57 17.89 8.81
C LEU A 100 -18.02 19.37 8.77
N PRO A 101 -18.51 19.94 9.90
CA PRO A 101 -19.18 21.25 9.93
C PRO A 101 -18.26 22.45 9.61
N TRP A 102 -16.95 22.22 9.63
CA TRP A 102 -15.89 23.15 9.31
C TRP A 102 -15.39 22.91 7.89
N GLN A 103 -15.48 23.96 7.05
CA GLN A 103 -14.75 24.10 5.78
C GLN A 103 -15.08 23.09 4.66
N GLY A 104 -16.16 22.31 4.78
CA GLY A 104 -16.62 21.36 3.74
C GLY A 104 -15.63 20.25 3.45
N TYR A 105 -15.02 19.72 4.52
CA TYR A 105 -14.32 18.46 4.49
C TYR A 105 -15.30 17.30 4.63
N THR A 106 -14.99 16.18 3.98
CA THR A 106 -15.75 14.94 4.11
C THR A 106 -14.86 13.84 4.63
N LEU A 107 -15.21 13.27 5.79
CA LEU A 107 -14.53 12.10 6.32
C LEU A 107 -15.13 10.83 5.70
N LYS A 108 -14.26 9.99 5.13
CA LYS A 108 -14.53 8.63 4.68
C LYS A 108 -13.91 7.69 5.73
N PRO A 109 -14.72 7.16 6.66
CA PRO A 109 -14.19 6.56 7.87
C PRO A 109 -13.59 5.18 7.66
N TRP A 110 -13.90 4.47 6.58
CA TRP A 110 -13.35 3.13 6.36
C TRP A 110 -13.12 2.85 4.88
N THR A 111 -11.89 2.45 4.58
CA THR A 111 -11.49 1.78 3.35
C THR A 111 -10.65 0.58 3.75
N VAL A 112 -10.97 -0.60 3.24
CA VAL A 112 -10.24 -1.83 3.55
C VAL A 112 -9.57 -2.36 2.29
N GLY A 113 -8.34 -2.84 2.40
CA GLY A 113 -7.60 -3.31 1.24
C GLY A 113 -6.68 -4.47 1.52
N VAL A 114 -6.28 -5.11 0.43
CA VAL A 114 -5.25 -6.15 0.39
C VAL A 114 -4.27 -5.80 -0.71
N GLY A 115 -2.99 -5.97 -0.44
CA GLY A 115 -1.91 -5.71 -1.39
C GLY A 115 -0.85 -6.79 -1.36
N ILE A 116 -0.15 -6.90 -2.48
CA ILE A 116 1.08 -7.66 -2.59
C ILE A 116 2.22 -6.66 -2.68
N LEU A 117 3.20 -6.80 -1.82
CA LEU A 117 4.43 -6.03 -1.79
C LEU A 117 5.58 -6.95 -2.19
N HIS A 118 6.41 -6.51 -3.12
CA HIS A 118 7.63 -7.19 -3.55
C HIS A 118 8.85 -6.31 -3.26
N GLY A 119 9.74 -6.76 -2.39
CA GLY A 119 11.04 -6.14 -2.15
C GLY A 119 12.09 -6.62 -3.16
N ASN A 120 13.05 -5.77 -3.49
CA ASN A 120 14.17 -6.13 -4.37
C ASN A 120 15.22 -7.05 -3.69
N HIS A 121 15.06 -7.36 -2.40
CA HIS A 121 15.83 -8.38 -1.69
C HIS A 121 14.96 -9.12 -0.67
N ASP A 122 15.34 -10.35 -0.31
CA ASP A 122 14.54 -11.22 0.55
C ASP A 122 14.81 -11.04 2.07
N ASP A 123 15.82 -10.24 2.45
CA ASP A 123 16.23 -10.01 3.84
C ASP A 123 15.17 -9.19 4.59
N LEU A 124 14.29 -9.86 5.35
CA LEU A 124 13.36 -9.19 6.29
C LEU A 124 14.07 -8.72 7.58
N PHE A 125 15.22 -9.32 7.87
CA PHE A 125 16.16 -8.93 8.91
C PHE A 125 17.57 -9.04 8.34
N THR A 126 18.38 -7.99 8.50
CA THR A 126 19.83 -8.02 8.20
C THR A 126 20.61 -8.96 9.13
N ARG A 127 20.05 -9.22 10.32
CA ARG A 127 20.48 -10.24 11.29
C ARG A 127 19.25 -10.76 12.03
N LEU A 128 19.00 -12.07 11.94
CA LEU A 128 17.98 -12.70 12.77
C LEU A 128 18.43 -12.63 14.25
N PRO A 129 17.55 -12.29 15.20
CA PRO A 129 17.86 -12.43 16.62
C PRO A 129 18.32 -13.87 16.93
N ASP A 130 19.37 -14.02 17.73
CA ASP A 130 20.06 -15.30 17.98
C ASP A 130 19.13 -16.43 18.50
N GLN A 131 17.96 -16.06 19.01
CA GLN A 131 16.92 -16.98 19.47
C GLN A 131 16.20 -17.77 18.36
N TYR A 132 16.34 -17.36 17.09
CA TYR A 132 15.69 -18.05 15.96
C TYR A 132 16.72 -18.90 15.20
N PRO A 133 16.44 -20.19 14.96
CA PRO A 133 17.32 -21.04 14.17
C PRO A 133 17.42 -20.56 12.72
N ASP A 134 18.54 -20.86 12.07
CA ASP A 134 18.75 -20.53 10.67
C ASP A 134 17.61 -21.06 9.78
N GLY A 135 17.06 -20.19 8.93
CA GLY A 135 15.95 -20.53 8.03
C GLY A 135 14.55 -20.55 8.65
N TYR A 136 14.40 -20.13 9.92
CA TYR A 136 13.09 -20.06 10.59
C TYR A 136 12.09 -19.16 9.86
N TYR A 137 12.56 -18.02 9.34
CA TYR A 137 11.83 -17.23 8.34
C TYR A 137 12.40 -17.54 6.96
N LYS A 138 11.59 -18.08 6.06
CA LYS A 138 11.99 -18.14 4.65
C LYS A 138 12.12 -16.70 4.15
N PRO A 139 13.31 -16.29 3.67
CA PRO A 139 13.46 -15.03 2.96
C PRO A 139 12.44 -15.07 1.82
N THR A 140 11.55 -14.10 1.80
CA THR A 140 10.71 -13.92 0.63
C THR A 140 10.50 -12.44 0.47
N SER A 141 10.81 -11.98 -0.72
CA SER A 141 10.57 -10.63 -1.22
C SER A 141 9.08 -10.31 -1.29
N ILE A 142 8.20 -11.32 -1.33
CA ILE A 142 6.76 -11.15 -1.51
C ILE A 142 6.03 -11.19 -0.17
N ARG A 143 5.28 -10.14 0.16
CA ARG A 143 4.41 -10.07 1.34
C ARG A 143 3.00 -9.68 0.98
N ILE A 144 2.04 -10.24 1.71
CA ILE A 144 0.65 -9.78 1.65
C ILE A 144 0.43 -8.76 2.76
N LEU A 145 -0.16 -7.63 2.40
CA LEU A 145 -0.51 -6.54 3.29
C LEU A 145 -2.02 -6.42 3.38
N PHE A 146 -2.54 -6.25 4.58
CA PHE A 146 -3.91 -5.84 4.84
C PHE A 146 -3.91 -4.41 5.33
N ASN A 147 -4.71 -3.53 4.70
CA ASN A 147 -4.73 -2.12 5.04
C ASN A 147 -6.13 -1.65 5.43
N TYR A 148 -6.20 -0.77 6.41
CA TYR A 148 -7.38 -0.02 6.81
C TYR A 148 -7.05 1.47 6.71
N GLN A 149 -7.84 2.23 5.96
CA GLN A 149 -7.62 3.66 5.76
C GLN A 149 -8.81 4.48 6.23
N MET A 150 -8.50 5.62 6.85
CA MET A 150 -9.42 6.72 7.10
C MET A 150 -9.00 7.90 6.24
N THR A 151 -9.91 8.40 5.39
CA THR A 151 -9.59 9.45 4.42
C THR A 151 -10.38 10.72 4.71
N LEU A 152 -9.69 11.86 4.73
CA LEU A 152 -10.27 13.18 4.76
C LEU A 152 -10.21 13.76 3.34
N GLU A 153 -11.38 13.91 2.73
CA GLU A 153 -11.55 14.58 1.45
C GLU A 153 -11.68 16.09 1.66
N THR A 154 -10.99 16.87 0.83
CA THR A 154 -11.04 18.33 0.85
C THR A 154 -11.88 18.86 -0.31
N LYS A 155 -12.18 20.17 -0.33
CA LYS A 155 -12.81 20.82 -1.49
C LYS A 155 -11.90 20.90 -2.72
N THR A 156 -10.61 20.64 -2.53
CA THR A 156 -9.62 20.55 -3.62
C THR A 156 -9.54 19.08 -4.07
N PRO A 157 -8.95 18.78 -5.24
CA PRO A 157 -8.68 17.40 -5.66
C PRO A 157 -7.80 16.59 -4.69
N TRP A 158 -7.31 17.17 -3.60
CA TRP A 158 -6.51 16.46 -2.61
C TRP A 158 -7.37 15.73 -1.57
N GLU A 159 -7.00 14.49 -1.33
CA GLU A 159 -7.39 13.68 -0.17
C GLU A 159 -6.15 13.46 0.70
N VAL A 160 -6.31 13.47 2.03
CA VAL A 160 -5.28 13.03 2.97
C VAL A 160 -5.82 11.87 3.79
N TYR A 161 -4.96 10.93 4.18
CA TYR A 161 -5.43 9.75 4.88
C TYR A 161 -4.41 9.21 5.88
N VAL A 162 -4.94 8.51 6.88
CA VAL A 162 -4.17 7.66 7.79
C VAL A 162 -4.41 6.21 7.38
N ASP A 163 -3.34 5.43 7.35
CA ASP A 163 -3.34 4.02 6.95
C ASP A 163 -2.78 3.16 8.08
N LEU A 164 -3.55 2.17 8.50
CA LEU A 164 -3.13 1.13 9.41
C LEU A 164 -2.95 -0.14 8.60
N THR A 165 -1.72 -0.64 8.53
CA THR A 165 -1.37 -1.82 7.74
C THR A 165 -0.85 -2.94 8.62
N VAL A 166 -1.22 -4.17 8.27
CA VAL A 166 -0.79 -5.41 8.93
C VAL A 166 -0.16 -6.33 7.88
N LEU A 167 0.99 -6.92 8.20
CA LEU A 167 1.61 -7.99 7.40
C LEU A 167 0.92 -9.33 7.66
N ASP A 168 0.79 -10.15 6.62
CA ASP A 168 0.31 -11.54 6.70
C ASP A 168 0.94 -12.35 7.84
N VAL A 169 2.26 -12.33 7.97
CA VAL A 169 2.99 -13.05 9.02
C VAL A 169 2.63 -12.54 10.42
N GLY A 170 2.45 -11.22 10.57
CA GLY A 170 2.02 -10.61 11.83
C GLY A 170 0.60 -11.03 12.19
N PHE A 171 -0.31 -10.97 11.21
CA PHE A 171 -1.70 -11.38 11.40
C PHE A 171 -1.85 -12.85 11.76
N ILE A 172 -1.15 -13.74 11.05
CA ILE A 172 -1.17 -15.19 11.32
C ILE A 172 -0.62 -15.50 12.71
N ASN A 173 0.48 -14.85 13.10
CA ASN A 173 1.06 -15.06 14.43
C ASN A 173 0.16 -14.53 15.54
N TYR A 174 -0.49 -13.38 15.35
CA TYR A 174 -1.45 -12.85 16.31
C TYR A 174 -2.61 -13.80 16.57
N ILE A 175 -3.17 -14.41 15.53
CA ILE A 175 -4.26 -15.40 15.70
C ILE A 175 -3.76 -16.66 16.42
N ARG A 176 -2.53 -17.10 16.14
CA ARG A 176 -1.96 -18.32 16.74
C ARG A 176 -1.53 -18.13 18.18
N GLN A 177 -1.12 -16.92 18.56
CA GLN A 177 -0.50 -16.60 19.85
C GLN A 177 -1.13 -15.35 20.46
N THR A 178 -2.47 -15.24 20.42
CA THR A 178 -3.17 -14.02 20.83
C THR A 178 -2.84 -13.60 22.26
N GLU A 179 -2.75 -14.56 23.19
CA GLU A 179 -2.39 -14.29 24.60
C GLU A 179 -1.04 -13.57 24.70
N PHE A 180 -0.01 -14.05 23.99
CA PHE A 180 1.31 -13.39 23.97
C PHE A 180 1.21 -11.93 23.52
N TYR A 181 0.45 -11.65 22.46
CA TYR A 181 0.32 -10.28 21.96
C TYR A 181 -0.49 -9.39 22.90
N VAL A 182 -1.59 -9.88 23.44
CA VAL A 182 -2.43 -9.11 24.40
C VAL A 182 -1.66 -8.80 25.68
N ASP A 183 -0.81 -9.71 26.14
CA ASP A 183 -0.04 -9.53 27.37
C ASP A 183 1.17 -8.61 27.20
N ASN A 184 1.74 -8.52 25.99
CA ASN A 184 3.00 -7.80 25.75
C ASN A 184 2.84 -6.50 24.94
N TYR A 185 1.68 -6.26 24.32
CA TYR A 185 1.47 -5.11 23.45
C TYR A 185 0.13 -4.42 23.70
N GLU A 186 0.11 -3.10 23.50
CA GLU A 186 -1.08 -2.27 23.65
C GLU A 186 -2.18 -2.55 22.60
N PHE A 187 -3.36 -1.96 22.82
CA PHE A 187 -4.51 -2.07 21.92
C PHE A 187 -4.92 -3.51 21.63
N LEU A 188 -5.02 -4.33 22.69
CA LEU A 188 -5.32 -5.76 22.59
C LEU A 188 -4.27 -6.52 21.75
N GLY A 189 -3.01 -6.09 21.84
CA GLY A 189 -1.91 -6.70 21.12
C GLY A 189 -1.72 -6.25 19.68
N LEU A 190 -2.59 -5.37 19.16
CA LEU A 190 -2.55 -4.93 17.77
C LEU A 190 -1.34 -4.06 17.47
N SER A 191 -0.78 -3.33 18.44
CA SER A 191 0.43 -2.53 18.21
C SER A 191 1.66 -3.37 17.87
N GLY A 192 1.67 -4.66 18.22
CA GLY A 192 2.74 -5.59 17.85
C GLY A 192 2.70 -6.10 16.40
N ILE A 193 1.60 -5.86 15.67
CA ILE A 193 1.39 -6.37 14.31
C ILE A 193 0.94 -5.30 13.31
N THR A 194 0.61 -4.11 13.78
CA THR A 194 0.14 -2.99 12.96
C THR A 194 1.25 -1.98 12.75
N ASN A 195 1.20 -1.29 11.62
CA ASN A 195 2.07 -0.17 11.32
C ASN A 195 1.22 0.99 10.80
N LEU A 196 1.49 2.19 11.31
CA LEU A 196 0.82 3.40 10.88
C LEU A 196 1.57 4.06 9.72
N GLY A 197 0.81 4.63 8.82
CA GLY A 197 1.32 5.44 7.72
C GLY A 197 0.37 6.58 7.41
N PHE A 198 0.91 7.53 6.66
CA PHE A 198 0.19 8.72 6.23
C PHE A 198 0.36 8.85 4.73
N GLY A 199 -0.68 9.33 4.06
CA GLY A 199 -0.57 9.59 2.65
C GLY A 199 -1.47 10.72 2.19
N ALA A 200 -1.15 11.21 1.00
CA ALA A 200 -1.91 12.20 0.28
C ALA A 200 -2.16 11.68 -1.13
N ARG A 201 -3.36 11.93 -1.64
CA ARG A 201 -3.78 11.52 -2.97
C ARG A 201 -4.33 12.70 -3.73
N TYR A 202 -3.86 12.85 -4.96
CA TYR A 202 -4.41 13.79 -5.91
C TYR A 202 -5.41 13.07 -6.82
N ARG A 203 -6.68 13.45 -6.72
CA ARG A 203 -7.77 13.00 -7.59
C ARG A 203 -7.83 13.86 -8.84
N PHE A 204 -8.12 13.21 -9.94
CA PHE A 204 -7.95 13.73 -11.27
C PHE A 204 -9.23 14.24 -11.91
#